data_AF-A0A8S3URV6-F1
#
_entry.id   AF-A0A8S3URV6-F1
#
_cell.length_a   1.000
_cell.length_b   1.000
_cell.length_c   1.000
_cell.angle_alpha   90.00
_cell.angle_beta   90.00
_cell.angle_gamma   90.00
#
_symmetry.space_group_name_H-M   'P 1'
#
loop_
_entity.id
_entity.type
_entity.pdbx_description
1 polymer ?
#
loop_
_entity_poly.entity_id
_entity_poly.type
_entity_poly.pdbx_seq_one_letter_code
_entity_poly.pdbx_strand_id
1 'polypeptide(L)'
;MHILVQGNVRGNTLLDIGTGPTIHSVISACPYVQKIILSDYSQVNRDALQHWKDNKSQTGSALCKFILDLEGGKFHQTVPERFAEIRNKVSAILPVDLTQCSSIHLGNDYPDIIVSSLCFEVACKDVHEYIKVVQYVGSLMAHGCHLVVVGVLEETFYRVGKFSFRCLKITESEVKTAYTTNGFEIKTWKEYIPPPRTAEEAEFSDFQKAFVMHAVKV
;
A
#
# COMPACT_ATOMS: atom_id res chain seq x y z
N MET A 1 1.88 9.39 3.00
CA MET A 1 0.49 9.24 2.54
C MET A 1 -0.35 10.53 2.70
N HIS A 2 0.22 11.68 2.29
CA HIS A 2 -0.47 12.99 2.31
C HIS A 2 -1.53 13.13 1.19
N ILE A 3 -1.52 12.18 0.24
CA ILE A 3 -2.39 12.15 -0.92
C ILE A 3 -3.85 11.87 -0.56
N LEU A 4 -4.12 11.13 0.52
CA LEU A 4 -5.49 10.88 0.97
C LEU A 4 -6.17 12.19 1.43
N VAL A 5 -5.40 13.05 2.12
CA VAL A 5 -5.88 14.34 2.62
C VAL A 5 -6.02 15.37 1.49
N GLN A 6 -5.00 15.48 0.62
CA GLN A 6 -5.02 16.46 -0.49
C GLN A 6 -5.95 16.06 -1.63
N GLY A 7 -6.11 14.75 -1.90
CA GLY A 7 -6.95 14.22 -2.97
C GLY A 7 -8.42 14.07 -2.59
N ASN A 8 -8.81 14.51 -1.39
CA ASN A 8 -10.14 14.30 -0.81
C ASN A 8 -10.59 12.83 -0.90
N VAL A 9 -9.66 11.90 -0.68
CA VAL A 9 -9.93 10.46 -0.73
C VAL A 9 -10.57 10.06 0.58
N ARG A 10 -11.85 9.71 0.53
CA ARG A 10 -12.66 9.31 1.70
C ARG A 10 -13.52 8.12 1.32
N GLY A 11 -13.82 7.29 2.30
CA GLY A 11 -14.60 6.08 2.09
C GLY A 11 -14.96 5.43 3.41
N ASN A 12 -15.89 4.48 3.40
CA ASN A 12 -16.24 3.71 4.58
C ASN A 12 -15.22 2.59 4.81
N THR A 13 -14.88 1.85 3.76
CA THR A 13 -13.99 0.67 3.82
C THR A 13 -12.69 0.88 3.04
N LEU A 14 -11.56 0.61 3.69
CA LEU A 14 -10.25 0.54 3.07
C LEU A 14 -9.72 -0.90 3.07
N LEU A 15 -9.24 -1.34 1.91
CA LEU A 15 -8.47 -2.57 1.74
C LEU A 15 -7.00 -2.22 1.46
N ASP A 16 -6.10 -2.73 2.29
CA ASP A 16 -4.66 -2.67 2.06
C ASP A 16 -4.16 -4.00 1.49
N ILE A 17 -3.58 -3.95 0.30
CA ILE A 17 -3.08 -5.11 -0.45
C ILE A 17 -1.56 -5.15 -0.37
N GLY A 18 -1.03 -6.25 0.18
CA GLY A 18 0.41 -6.38 0.39
C GLY A 18 0.90 -5.53 1.56
N THR A 19 0.13 -5.51 2.65
CA THR A 19 0.44 -4.75 3.87
C THR A 19 1.85 -5.04 4.41
N GLY A 20 2.35 -6.26 4.19
CA GLY A 20 3.57 -6.73 4.81
C GLY A 20 3.42 -6.81 6.34
N PRO A 21 4.53 -6.78 7.10
CA PRO A 21 4.48 -6.83 8.55
C PRO A 21 4.31 -5.44 9.20
N THR A 22 3.88 -4.43 8.45
CA THR A 22 3.87 -3.02 8.92
C THR A 22 2.54 -2.34 8.65
N ILE A 23 2.19 -1.35 9.48
CA ILE A 23 0.89 -0.65 9.42
C ILE A 23 1.01 0.77 8.81
N HIS A 24 2.14 1.09 8.18
CA HIS A 24 2.43 2.45 7.70
C HIS A 24 1.38 2.99 6.73
N SER A 25 0.81 2.09 5.93
CA SER A 25 -0.22 2.35 4.93
C SER A 25 -1.55 2.81 5.52
N VAL A 26 -1.83 2.49 6.78
CA VAL A 26 -3.15 2.78 7.39
C VAL A 26 -3.10 3.87 8.46
N ILE A 27 -1.91 4.34 8.86
CA ILE A 27 -1.77 5.40 9.87
C ILE A 27 -2.51 6.66 9.43
N SER A 28 -2.15 7.24 8.28
CA SER A 28 -2.80 8.47 7.78
C SER A 28 -4.22 8.25 7.27
N ALA A 29 -4.56 7.02 6.90
CA ALA A 29 -5.89 6.69 6.36
C ALA A 29 -6.95 6.53 7.47
N CYS A 30 -6.53 6.06 8.66
CA CYS A 30 -7.42 5.71 9.77
C CYS A 30 -8.50 6.75 10.08
N PRO A 31 -8.21 8.06 10.16
CA PRO A 31 -9.24 9.06 10.49
C PRO A 31 -10.32 9.25 9.42
N TYR A 32 -10.10 8.74 8.21
CA TYR A 32 -10.97 8.97 7.04
C TYR A 32 -11.82 7.76 6.65
N VAL A 33 -11.70 6.66 7.39
CA VAL A 33 -12.38 5.39 7.13
C VAL A 33 -12.99 4.82 8.40
N GLN A 34 -13.96 3.91 8.26
CA GLN A 34 -14.60 3.23 9.40
C GLN A 34 -14.14 1.77 9.52
N LYS A 35 -13.79 1.15 8.39
CA LYS A 35 -13.38 -0.25 8.33
C LYS A 35 -12.07 -0.37 7.57
N ILE A 36 -11.14 -1.12 8.14
CA ILE A 36 -9.86 -1.47 7.53
C ILE A 36 -9.80 -2.99 7.35
N ILE A 37 -9.36 -3.43 6.18
CA ILE A 37 -9.02 -4.81 5.86
C ILE A 37 -7.56 -4.81 5.45
N LEU A 38 -6.75 -5.59 6.16
CA LEU A 38 -5.33 -5.78 5.81
C LEU A 38 -5.18 -7.09 5.05
N SER A 39 -4.19 -7.19 4.17
CA SER A 39 -3.92 -8.44 3.47
C SER A 39 -2.46 -8.59 3.06
N ASP A 40 -1.97 -9.82 3.11
CA ASP A 40 -0.62 -10.14 2.66
C ASP A 40 -0.54 -11.60 2.17
N TYR A 41 0.40 -11.89 1.28
CA TYR A 41 0.65 -13.25 0.78
C TYR A 41 1.31 -14.14 1.84
N SER A 42 2.28 -13.61 2.59
CA SER A 42 3.06 -14.37 3.56
C SER A 42 2.29 -14.56 4.87
N GLN A 43 2.19 -15.81 5.34
CA GLN A 43 1.61 -16.10 6.65
C GLN A 43 2.39 -15.39 7.77
N VAL A 44 3.73 -15.32 7.67
CA VAL A 44 4.57 -14.68 8.68
C VAL A 44 4.25 -13.18 8.82
N ASN A 45 3.96 -12.50 7.71
CA ASN A 45 3.54 -11.09 7.73
C ASN A 45 2.16 -10.95 8.38
N ARG A 46 1.20 -11.79 8.01
CA ARG A 46 -0.14 -11.80 8.62
C ARG A 46 -0.10 -12.08 10.11
N ASP A 47 0.77 -12.98 10.57
CA ASP A 47 0.98 -13.26 11.99
C ASP A 47 1.55 -12.03 12.71
N ALA A 48 2.50 -11.32 12.11
CA ALA A 48 3.03 -10.07 12.67
C ALA A 48 1.95 -8.98 12.80
N LEU A 49 1.08 -8.85 11.79
CA LEU A 49 -0.07 -7.95 11.84
C LEU A 49 -1.09 -8.36 12.91
N GLN A 50 -1.34 -9.66 13.08
CA GLN A 50 -2.23 -10.15 14.13
C GLN A 50 -1.65 -9.88 15.53
N HIS A 51 -0.35 -10.10 15.74
CA HIS A 51 0.33 -9.72 16.99
C HIS A 51 0.21 -8.22 17.26
N TRP A 52 0.38 -7.39 16.23
CA TRP A 52 0.21 -5.94 16.36
C TRP A 52 -1.25 -5.55 16.69
N LYS A 53 -2.23 -6.20 16.04
CA LYS A 53 -3.67 -6.03 16.30
C LYS A 53 -4.04 -6.40 17.74
N ASP A 54 -3.48 -7.49 18.26
CA ASP A 54 -3.66 -7.97 19.63
C ASP A 54 -2.95 -7.09 20.69
N ASN A 55 -2.40 -5.94 20.31
CA ASN A 55 -1.62 -5.06 21.18
C ASN A 55 -0.36 -5.72 21.78
N LYS A 56 0.20 -6.73 21.11
CA LYS A 56 1.46 -7.41 21.49
C LYS A 56 2.70 -6.77 20.85
N SER A 57 2.51 -5.76 20.00
CA SER A 57 3.59 -5.03 19.34
C SER A 57 3.27 -3.55 19.21
N GLN A 58 4.33 -2.73 19.29
CA GLN A 58 4.32 -1.29 19.04
C GLN A 58 5.13 -0.94 17.76
N THR A 59 5.36 -1.91 16.87
CA THR A 59 6.02 -1.65 15.58
C THR A 59 5.32 -0.49 14.87
N GLY A 60 6.11 0.48 14.41
CA GLY A 60 5.62 1.67 13.73
C GLY A 60 5.39 2.89 14.62
N SER A 61 5.64 2.86 15.93
CA SER A 61 5.41 4.03 16.81
C SER A 61 6.17 5.28 16.40
N ALA A 62 7.45 5.17 16.02
CA ALA A 62 8.24 6.31 15.57
C ALA A 62 7.67 6.95 14.29
N LEU A 63 7.27 6.10 13.33
CA LEU A 63 6.62 6.55 12.11
C LEU A 63 5.24 7.17 12.39
N CYS A 64 4.47 6.58 13.30
CA CYS A 64 3.19 7.13 13.71
C CYS A 64 3.34 8.52 14.34
N LYS A 65 4.33 8.69 15.22
CA LYS A 65 4.64 10.00 15.80
C LYS A 65 4.96 11.02 14.71
N PHE A 66 5.86 10.68 13.80
CA PHE A 66 6.21 11.54 12.67
C PHE A 66 5.00 11.93 11.82
N ILE A 67 4.09 10.98 11.53
CA ILE A 67 2.86 11.25 10.78
C ILE A 67 1.91 12.17 11.55
N LEU A 68 1.74 11.97 12.86
CA LEU A 68 0.89 12.82 13.69
C LEU A 68 1.43 14.26 13.76
N ASP A 69 2.75 14.43 13.83
CA ASP A 69 3.41 15.73 13.77
C ASP A 69 3.17 16.41 12.41
N LEU A 70 3.26 15.66 11.30
CA LEU A 70 2.96 16.16 9.95
C LEU A 70 1.48 16.50 9.74
N GLU A 71 0.57 15.79 10.42
CA GLU A 71 -0.86 16.11 10.41
C GLU A 71 -1.16 17.42 11.19
N GLY A 72 -0.15 18.05 11.79
CA GLY A 72 -0.26 19.37 12.40
C GLY A 72 -1.22 19.41 13.59
N GLY A 73 -1.38 18.27 14.28
CA GLY A 73 -2.34 18.15 15.38
C GLY A 73 -3.81 18.21 14.96
N LYS A 74 -4.15 18.12 13.66
CA LYS A 74 -5.53 18.18 13.14
C LYS A 74 -6.52 17.28 13.90
N PHE A 75 -6.05 16.11 14.36
CA PHE A 75 -6.86 15.15 15.10
C PHE A 75 -6.58 15.14 16.62
N HIS A 76 -5.56 15.87 17.07
CA HIS A 76 -5.11 15.93 18.47
C HIS A 76 -4.88 14.55 19.12
N GLN A 77 -4.43 13.57 18.32
CA GLN A 77 -4.19 12.21 18.81
C GLN A 77 -2.72 11.98 19.17
N THR A 78 -2.52 11.18 20.20
CA THR A 78 -1.25 10.54 20.54
C THR A 78 -1.06 9.23 19.76
N VAL A 79 0.17 8.69 19.75
CA VAL A 79 0.45 7.38 19.13
C VAL A 79 -0.44 6.26 19.69
N PRO A 80 -0.60 6.09 21.02
CA PRO A 80 -1.49 5.07 21.57
C PRO A 80 -2.95 5.21 21.10
N GLU A 81 -3.48 6.44 21.01
CA GLU A 81 -4.85 6.69 20.56
C GLU A 81 -5.04 6.34 19.08
N ARG A 82 -4.12 6.77 18.21
CA ARG A 82 -4.15 6.41 16.78
C ARG A 82 -4.03 4.89 16.61
N PHE A 83 -3.17 4.22 17.38
CA PHE A 83 -3.04 2.76 17.32
C PHE A 83 -4.31 2.05 17.80
N ALA A 84 -4.90 2.49 18.92
CA ALA A 84 -6.15 1.94 19.43
C ALA A 84 -7.28 2.08 18.40
N GLU A 85 -7.38 3.24 17.74
CA GLU A 85 -8.37 3.49 16.69
C GLU A 85 -8.16 2.56 15.48
N ILE A 86 -6.92 2.45 14.97
CA ILE A 86 -6.60 1.53 13.87
C ILE A 86 -6.99 0.10 14.25
N ARG A 87 -6.57 -0.39 15.43
CA ARG A 87 -6.88 -1.76 15.89
C ARG A 87 -8.38 -2.03 15.95
N ASN A 88 -9.16 -1.05 16.42
CA ASN A 88 -10.61 -1.15 16.46
C ASN A 88 -11.24 -1.20 15.05
N LYS A 89 -10.69 -0.46 14.09
CA LYS A 89 -11.17 -0.43 12.71
C LYS A 89 -10.70 -1.60 11.85
N VAL A 90 -9.59 -2.27 12.22
CA VAL A 90 -9.12 -3.47 11.51
C VAL A 90 -10.11 -4.62 11.75
N SER A 91 -10.92 -4.88 10.73
CA SER A 91 -11.96 -5.92 10.76
C SER A 91 -11.43 -7.30 10.40
N ALA A 92 -10.46 -7.38 9.48
CA ALA A 92 -9.89 -8.64 9.01
C ALA A 92 -8.43 -8.49 8.58
N ILE A 93 -7.69 -9.60 8.62
CA ILE A 93 -6.36 -9.77 8.04
C ILE A 93 -6.44 -10.99 7.12
N LEU A 94 -6.40 -10.77 5.81
CA LEU A 94 -6.72 -11.78 4.80
C LEU A 94 -5.47 -12.31 4.08
N PRO A 95 -5.44 -13.59 3.67
CA PRO A 95 -4.49 -14.03 2.65
C PRO A 95 -4.83 -13.39 1.30
N VAL A 96 -3.82 -13.00 0.54
CA VAL A 96 -3.95 -12.56 -0.86
C VAL A 96 -2.83 -13.15 -1.69
N ASP A 97 -3.16 -13.65 -2.87
CA ASP A 97 -2.21 -14.06 -3.90
C ASP A 97 -2.54 -13.29 -5.18
N LEU A 98 -1.67 -12.34 -5.54
CA LEU A 98 -1.86 -11.50 -6.73
C LEU A 98 -1.62 -12.26 -8.04
N THR A 99 -0.98 -13.44 -7.98
CA THR A 99 -0.84 -14.33 -9.15
C THR A 99 -2.11 -15.11 -9.43
N GLN A 100 -3.03 -15.17 -8.46
CA GLN A 100 -4.33 -15.83 -8.56
C GLN A 100 -5.43 -14.76 -8.50
N CYS A 101 -5.98 -14.38 -9.66
CA CYS A 101 -6.96 -13.27 -9.83
C CYS A 101 -8.34 -13.49 -9.17
N SER A 102 -8.42 -14.24 -8.07
CA SER A 102 -9.63 -14.52 -7.30
C SER A 102 -9.36 -14.84 -5.82
N SER A 103 -8.23 -14.39 -5.25
CA SER A 103 -7.79 -14.81 -3.91
C SER A 103 -8.49 -14.10 -2.76
N ILE A 104 -8.94 -12.85 -2.95
CA ILE A 104 -9.75 -12.10 -1.98
C ILE A 104 -11.24 -12.24 -2.28
N HIS A 105 -12.01 -12.64 -1.27
CA HIS A 105 -13.47 -12.68 -1.32
C HIS A 105 -14.05 -11.62 -0.35
N LEU A 106 -14.51 -10.49 -0.90
CA LEU A 106 -15.09 -9.38 -0.12
C LEU A 106 -16.63 -9.45 0.00
N GLY A 107 -17.26 -10.49 -0.58
CA GLY A 107 -18.71 -10.55 -0.71
C GLY A 107 -19.22 -9.53 -1.72
N ASN A 108 -20.36 -8.89 -1.44
CA ASN A 108 -20.95 -7.86 -2.30
C ASN A 108 -20.48 -6.43 -1.96
N ASP A 109 -19.59 -6.28 -0.98
CA ASP A 109 -19.13 -4.98 -0.51
C ASP A 109 -17.80 -4.62 -1.15
N TYR A 110 -17.83 -3.73 -2.14
CA TYR A 110 -16.60 -3.15 -2.69
C TYR A 110 -15.95 -2.19 -1.68
N PRO A 111 -14.61 -2.24 -1.50
CA PRO A 111 -13.87 -1.24 -0.76
C PRO A 111 -13.95 0.11 -1.50
N ASP A 112 -14.20 1.18 -0.76
CA ASP A 112 -14.19 2.53 -1.29
C ASP A 112 -12.77 2.99 -1.66
N ILE A 113 -11.78 2.47 -0.92
CA ILE A 113 -10.37 2.77 -1.08
C ILE A 113 -9.58 1.46 -1.09
N ILE A 114 -8.76 1.27 -2.11
CA ILE A 114 -7.67 0.29 -2.09
C ILE A 114 -6.35 1.04 -1.95
N VAL A 115 -5.49 0.56 -1.06
CA VAL A 115 -4.11 1.00 -0.94
C VAL A 115 -3.16 -0.17 -1.16
N SER A 116 -2.01 0.11 -1.75
CA SER A 116 -0.93 -0.87 -1.92
C SER A 116 0.40 -0.14 -1.88
N SER A 117 1.41 -0.73 -1.25
CA SER A 117 2.72 -0.11 -1.05
C SER A 117 3.82 -1.13 -1.28
N LEU A 118 4.66 -0.89 -2.29
CA LEU A 118 5.84 -1.70 -2.62
C LEU A 118 5.50 -3.20 -2.82
N CYS A 119 4.40 -3.48 -3.51
CA CYS A 119 3.83 -4.83 -3.61
C CYS A 119 3.75 -5.35 -5.04
N PHE A 120 3.17 -4.59 -5.97
CA PHE A 120 2.80 -5.11 -7.29
C PHE A 120 4.04 -5.45 -8.14
N GLU A 121 5.04 -4.58 -8.13
CA GLU A 121 6.33 -4.76 -8.78
C GLU A 121 7.11 -5.95 -8.20
N VAL A 122 6.95 -6.24 -6.91
CA VAL A 122 7.59 -7.39 -6.25
C VAL A 122 6.85 -8.70 -6.60
N ALA A 123 5.54 -8.64 -6.73
CA ALA A 123 4.71 -9.81 -7.03
C ALA A 123 4.84 -10.29 -8.49
N CYS A 124 5.22 -9.41 -9.42
CA CYS A 124 5.16 -9.68 -10.86
C CYS A 124 6.52 -10.05 -11.46
N LYS A 125 6.53 -10.96 -12.44
CA LYS A 125 7.73 -11.36 -13.19
C LYS A 125 7.99 -10.49 -14.41
N ASP A 126 6.93 -9.98 -15.01
CA ASP A 126 6.97 -9.14 -16.19
C ASP A 126 5.81 -8.13 -16.18
N VAL A 127 5.85 -7.20 -17.14
CA VAL A 127 4.84 -6.13 -17.28
C VAL A 127 3.45 -6.69 -17.58
N HIS A 128 3.35 -7.86 -18.21
CA HIS A 128 2.06 -8.49 -18.50
C HIS A 128 1.41 -9.05 -17.23
N GLU A 129 2.18 -9.68 -16.34
CA GLU A 129 1.70 -10.03 -15.00
C GLU A 129 1.30 -8.78 -14.20
N TYR A 130 2.08 -7.68 -14.30
CA TYR A 130 1.72 -6.42 -13.65
C TYR A 130 0.37 -5.87 -14.14
N ILE A 131 0.12 -5.91 -15.45
CA ILE A 131 -1.17 -5.53 -16.05
C ILE A 131 -2.31 -6.40 -15.50
N LYS A 132 -2.10 -7.72 -15.37
CA LYS A 132 -3.09 -8.63 -14.79
C LYS A 132 -3.37 -8.33 -13.32
N VAL A 133 -2.35 -7.96 -12.54
CA VAL A 133 -2.54 -7.52 -11.15
C VAL A 133 -3.39 -6.26 -11.09
N VAL A 134 -3.12 -5.26 -11.95
CA VAL A 134 -3.94 -4.04 -12.03
C VAL A 134 -5.39 -4.36 -12.42
N GLN A 135 -5.60 -5.28 -13.37
CA GLN A 135 -6.94 -5.76 -13.75
C GLN A 135 -7.66 -6.41 -12.58
N TYR A 136 -6.97 -7.31 -11.87
CA TYR A 136 -7.52 -8.00 -10.71
C TYR A 136 -7.90 -7.01 -9.61
N VAL A 137 -7.02 -6.08 -9.26
CA VAL A 137 -7.31 -5.03 -8.27
C VAL A 137 -8.49 -4.16 -8.71
N GLY A 138 -8.57 -3.82 -10.00
CA GLY A 138 -9.72 -3.10 -10.55
C GLY A 138 -11.04 -3.86 -10.47
N SER A 139 -11.01 -5.19 -10.53
CA SER A 139 -12.21 -6.03 -10.34
C SER A 139 -12.72 -6.05 -8.91
N LEU A 140 -11.87 -5.69 -7.94
CA LEU A 140 -12.22 -5.54 -6.53
C LEU A 140 -12.79 -4.15 -6.23
N MET A 141 -13.12 -3.31 -7.23
CA MET A 141 -13.52 -1.92 -7.01
C MET A 141 -14.77 -1.56 -7.82
N ALA A 142 -15.66 -0.77 -7.23
CA ALA A 142 -16.73 -0.12 -7.97
C ALA A 142 -16.22 1.14 -8.71
N HIS A 143 -16.96 1.60 -9.72
CA HIS A 143 -16.69 2.88 -10.38
C HIS A 143 -16.74 4.02 -9.37
N GLY A 144 -15.79 4.96 -9.48
CA GLY A 144 -15.63 6.08 -8.55
C GLY A 144 -14.79 5.77 -7.30
N CYS A 145 -14.48 4.50 -7.02
CA CYS A 145 -13.61 4.13 -5.89
C CYS A 145 -12.15 4.50 -6.14
N HIS A 146 -11.40 4.69 -5.06
CA HIS A 146 -10.05 5.24 -5.08
C HIS A 146 -8.99 4.16 -4.95
N LEU A 147 -7.93 4.26 -5.75
CA LEU A 147 -6.75 3.42 -5.64
C LEU A 147 -5.54 4.31 -5.36
N VAL A 148 -4.82 4.02 -4.28
CA VAL A 148 -3.55 4.68 -3.93
C VAL A 148 -2.43 3.68 -3.94
N VAL A 149 -1.43 3.90 -4.78
CA VAL A 149 -0.29 2.98 -4.93
C VAL A 149 0.99 3.72 -4.65
N VAL A 150 1.81 3.15 -3.77
CA VAL A 150 3.22 3.50 -3.62
C VAL A 150 4.01 2.38 -4.28
N GLY A 151 4.94 2.73 -5.15
CA GLY A 151 5.80 1.75 -5.82
C GLY A 151 7.16 2.33 -6.12
N VAL A 152 8.06 1.47 -6.60
CA VAL A 152 9.37 1.87 -7.10
C VAL A 152 9.51 1.61 -8.60
N LEU A 153 10.38 2.40 -9.24
CA LEU A 153 10.69 2.33 -10.65
C LEU A 153 12.14 1.91 -10.85
N GLU A 154 12.37 1.18 -11.94
CA GLU A 154 13.69 0.71 -12.37
C GLU A 154 14.44 -0.13 -11.30
N GLU A 155 13.74 -0.67 -10.29
CA GLU A 155 14.30 -1.58 -9.29
C GLU A 155 14.40 -3.00 -9.86
N THR A 156 15.49 -3.69 -9.59
CA THR A 156 15.66 -5.11 -9.93
C THR A 156 15.71 -6.00 -8.70
N PHE A 157 16.05 -5.46 -7.53
CA PHE A 157 16.06 -6.21 -6.28
C PHE A 157 15.88 -5.33 -5.03
N TYR A 158 15.48 -5.99 -3.94
CA TYR A 158 15.68 -5.48 -2.58
C TYR A 158 16.17 -6.58 -1.64
N ARG A 159 16.70 -6.22 -0.48
CA ARG A 159 17.20 -7.15 0.54
C ARG A 159 16.51 -6.96 1.88
N VAL A 160 16.21 -8.08 2.53
CA VAL A 160 15.71 -8.14 3.92
C VAL A 160 16.59 -9.10 4.70
N GLY A 161 17.43 -8.53 5.58
CA GLY A 161 18.48 -9.28 6.25
C GLY A 161 19.39 -9.96 5.22
N LYS A 162 19.50 -11.29 5.30
CA LYS A 162 20.33 -12.08 4.37
C LYS A 162 19.65 -12.44 3.04
N PHE A 163 18.35 -12.20 2.91
CA PHE A 163 17.58 -12.60 1.74
C PHE A 163 17.52 -11.48 0.71
N SER A 164 17.65 -11.84 -0.57
CA SER A 164 17.45 -10.94 -1.71
C SER A 164 16.21 -11.38 -2.47
N PHE A 165 15.38 -10.41 -2.81
CA PHE A 165 14.13 -10.60 -3.52
C PHE A 165 14.22 -9.85 -4.85
N ARG A 166 13.77 -10.50 -5.93
CA ARG A 166 13.67 -9.89 -7.25
C ARG A 166 12.52 -8.89 -7.26
N CYS A 167 12.73 -7.76 -7.92
CA CYS A 167 11.68 -6.82 -8.28
C CYS A 167 11.51 -6.77 -9.81
N LEU A 168 10.30 -6.50 -10.29
CA LEU A 168 10.07 -6.18 -11.68
C LEU A 168 10.63 -4.78 -11.98
N LYS A 169 11.64 -4.74 -12.85
CA LYS A 169 12.12 -3.50 -13.43
C LYS A 169 11.04 -2.91 -14.34
N ILE A 170 10.30 -1.92 -13.83
CA ILE A 170 9.19 -1.27 -14.55
C ILE A 170 9.43 0.24 -14.68
N THR A 171 9.06 0.78 -15.84
CA THR A 171 9.14 2.20 -16.16
C THR A 171 7.88 2.94 -15.74
N GLU A 172 7.97 4.26 -15.58
CA GLU A 172 6.81 5.13 -15.36
C GLU A 172 5.74 4.96 -16.45
N SER A 173 6.14 4.89 -17.73
CA SER A 173 5.20 4.76 -18.84
C SER A 173 4.44 3.44 -18.81
N GLU A 174 5.11 2.34 -18.47
CA GLU A 174 4.48 1.03 -18.33
C GLU A 174 3.47 1.02 -17.18
N VAL A 175 3.83 1.60 -16.03
CA VAL A 175 2.90 1.76 -14.90
C VAL A 175 1.67 2.55 -15.33
N LYS A 176 1.86 3.75 -15.88
CA LYS A 176 0.74 4.63 -16.28
C LYS A 176 -0.16 3.97 -17.33
N THR A 177 0.43 3.31 -18.33
CA THR A 177 -0.33 2.56 -19.35
C THR A 177 -1.10 1.41 -18.73
N ALA A 178 -0.53 0.66 -17.79
CA ALA A 178 -1.23 -0.43 -17.11
C ALA A 178 -2.48 0.07 -16.38
N TYR A 179 -2.45 1.24 -15.75
CA TYR A 179 -3.65 1.80 -15.11
C TYR A 179 -4.67 2.35 -16.10
N THR A 180 -4.25 3.20 -17.05
CA THR A 180 -5.19 3.87 -17.96
C THR A 180 -5.90 2.90 -18.90
N THR A 181 -5.22 1.84 -19.34
CA THR A 181 -5.82 0.78 -20.18
C THR A 181 -6.79 -0.13 -19.42
N ASN A 182 -6.76 -0.12 -18.08
CA ASN A 182 -7.64 -0.94 -17.23
C ASN A 182 -8.71 -0.11 -16.51
N GLY A 183 -9.10 1.00 -17.11
CA GLY A 183 -10.20 1.84 -16.64
C GLY A 183 -9.86 2.51 -15.31
N PHE A 184 -8.67 3.08 -15.19
CA PHE A 184 -8.33 3.99 -14.12
C PHE A 184 -7.98 5.37 -14.68
N GLU A 185 -8.51 6.40 -14.05
CA GLU A 185 -8.10 7.78 -14.29
C GLU A 185 -7.07 8.19 -13.23
N ILE A 186 -5.84 8.49 -13.64
CA ILE A 186 -4.77 8.92 -12.73
C ILE A 186 -4.99 10.38 -12.35
N LYS A 187 -5.37 10.64 -11.11
CA LYS A 187 -5.62 11.99 -10.57
C LYS A 187 -4.36 12.67 -10.08
N THR A 188 -3.40 11.90 -9.56
CA THR A 188 -2.15 12.45 -9.04
C THR A 188 -1.03 11.45 -9.23
N TRP A 189 0.14 11.96 -9.62
CA TRP A 189 1.40 11.24 -9.71
C TRP A 189 2.49 12.11 -9.06
N LYS A 190 3.14 11.60 -8.01
CA LYS A 190 4.25 12.27 -7.35
C LYS A 190 5.45 11.34 -7.32
N GLU A 191 6.61 11.84 -7.70
CA GLU A 191 7.85 11.08 -7.69
C GLU A 191 8.75 11.52 -6.54
N TYR A 192 9.54 10.57 -6.07
CA TYR A 192 10.67 10.81 -5.20
C TYR A 192 11.91 10.22 -5.86
N ILE A 193 12.91 11.06 -6.11
CA ILE A 193 14.23 10.65 -6.58
C ILE A 193 15.11 10.60 -5.32
N PRO A 194 15.67 9.43 -4.96
CA PRO A 194 16.56 9.34 -3.82
C PRO A 194 17.81 10.18 -4.08
N PRO A 195 18.41 10.79 -3.05
CA PRO A 195 19.74 11.38 -3.17
C PRO A 195 20.76 10.29 -3.57
N PRO A 196 21.98 10.69 -4.01
CA PRO A 196 23.04 9.73 -4.26
C PRO A 196 23.24 8.79 -3.07
N ARG A 197 23.06 7.48 -3.31
CA ARG A 197 23.20 6.45 -2.28
C ARG A 197 24.67 6.21 -1.95
N THR A 198 24.95 6.00 -0.69
CA THR A 198 26.19 5.38 -0.24
C THR A 198 26.30 3.95 -0.76
N ALA A 199 27.52 3.39 -0.75
CA ALA A 199 27.73 2.00 -1.13
C ALA A 199 26.89 1.04 -0.26
N GLU A 200 26.76 1.33 1.04
CA GLU A 200 25.96 0.56 1.98
C GLU A 200 24.45 0.61 1.65
N GLU A 201 23.90 1.80 1.36
CA GLU A 201 22.49 1.92 0.96
C GLU A 201 22.18 1.21 -0.36
N ALA A 202 23.13 1.23 -1.30
CA ALA A 202 23.00 0.54 -2.58
C ALA A 202 23.00 -0.99 -2.44
N GLU A 203 23.45 -1.54 -1.31
CA GLU A 203 23.33 -2.97 -1.04
C GLU A 203 21.89 -3.40 -0.76
N PHE A 204 21.01 -2.51 -0.29
CA PHE A 204 19.66 -2.88 0.13
C PHE A 204 18.64 -2.88 -1.00
N SER A 205 18.82 -2.04 -2.01
CA SER A 205 17.97 -1.95 -3.21
C SER A 205 18.65 -1.07 -4.25
N ASP A 206 18.30 -1.27 -5.51
CA ASP A 206 18.76 -0.49 -6.66
C ASP A 206 17.68 0.41 -7.28
N PHE A 207 16.54 0.62 -6.62
CA PHE A 207 15.47 1.48 -7.16
C PHE A 207 15.99 2.87 -7.58
N GLN A 208 15.50 3.40 -8.71
CA GLN A 208 15.94 4.73 -9.20
C GLN A 208 14.99 5.84 -8.80
N LYS A 209 13.70 5.52 -8.66
CA LYS A 209 12.67 6.44 -8.19
C LYS A 209 11.62 5.68 -7.38
N ALA A 210 11.00 6.34 -6.43
CA ALA A 210 9.73 5.91 -5.87
C ALA A 210 8.61 6.81 -6.41
N PHE A 211 7.39 6.29 -6.47
CA PHE A 211 6.22 7.06 -6.84
C PHE A 211 5.09 6.86 -5.82
N VAL A 212 4.23 7.88 -5.73
CA VAL A 212 2.91 7.79 -5.12
C VAL A 212 1.90 8.20 -6.17
N MET A 213 0.98 7.29 -6.48
CA MET A 213 -0.10 7.49 -7.42
C MET A 213 -1.44 7.44 -6.71
N HIS A 214 -2.33 8.37 -7.05
CA HIS A 214 -3.77 8.25 -6.77
C HIS A 214 -4.51 8.16 -8.10
N ALA A 215 -5.30 7.11 -8.25
CA ALA A 215 -6.18 6.87 -9.38
C ALA A 215 -7.62 6.62 -8.91
N VAL A 216 -8.57 6.83 -9.81
CA VAL A 216 -10.00 6.55 -9.60
C VAL A 216 -10.45 5.54 -10.64
N LYS A 217 -11.23 4.52 -10.22
CA LYS A 217 -11.81 3.54 -11.15
C LYS A 217 -12.86 4.24 -12.02
N VAL A 218 -12.70 4.16 -13.33
CA VAL A 218 -13.66 4.63 -14.35
C VAL A 218 -14.28 3.50 -15.12
#